data_AF-A0A1M7YG22-F1
#
_entry.id   AF-A0A1M7YG22-F1
#
_cell.length_a   1.000
_cell.length_b   1.000
_cell.length_c   1.000
_cell.angle_alpha   90.00
_cell.angle_beta   90.00
_cell.angle_gamma   90.00
#
_symmetry.space_group_name_H-M   'P 1'
#
loop_
_entity.id
_entity.type
_entity.pdbx_description
1 polymer ?
#
loop_
_entity_poly.entity_id
_entity_poly.type
_entity_poly.pdbx_seq_one_letter_code
_entity_poly.pdbx_strand_id
1 'polypeptide(L)'
;MKVTKSSASQGILGITGHAGAGHVHSHSGFVQDDTAGFAVIACLLRRALPVCTTISSVEADIDSGTVTVKTQDGGTGTARARRGITPYEATLARLVIGLDAVYSQSAAFAAFGRIYGQGCLELPVALQTATCLAVIDTFEKRYRESVFTCPEGMAGKVGMCIGSVLEIDEIPVSVMAVLNANEGGLGPDEDLEGNIMLGEKGALMKKLGLDQVPTIILESKAYVPAVCRGLEENALWIRINKDVDNRVVYDALVRGCKEANFNYIKTDTAYNRGTGEIASATRELGKRIAGLGNALVGAEMARDKVRIIGELALLVSEDAGGVTYMSSKLHDQVGGGGIMPGSSAVLSMVISETAIRIWKIPAFTAQDSDMYLSVLEKALPILAENVEEACDEFKARCSFKETDFTFLLK
;
A
#
# COMPACT_ATOMS: atom_id res chain seq x y z
N MET A 1 -17.41 -13.12 -10.85
CA MET A 1 -17.32 -13.10 -9.37
C MET A 1 -18.54 -12.42 -8.77
N LYS A 2 -19.37 -13.17 -8.05
CA LYS A 2 -20.47 -12.64 -7.23
C LYS A 2 -19.92 -12.28 -5.84
N VAL A 3 -20.10 -11.04 -5.42
CA VAL A 3 -19.65 -10.55 -4.10
C VAL A 3 -20.86 -9.99 -3.36
N THR A 4 -21.15 -10.51 -2.17
CA THR A 4 -22.23 -10.02 -1.32
C THR A 4 -21.76 -9.89 0.12
N LYS A 5 -22.57 -9.23 0.98
CA LYS A 5 -22.33 -9.25 2.42
C LYS A 5 -22.43 -10.70 2.94
N SER A 6 -21.47 -11.14 3.74
CA SER A 6 -21.55 -12.46 4.39
C SER A 6 -22.44 -12.43 5.62
N SER A 7 -23.03 -13.58 5.95
CA SER A 7 -23.67 -13.85 7.24
C SER A 7 -22.67 -14.35 8.29
N ALA A 8 -21.46 -14.78 7.87
CA ALA A 8 -20.40 -15.20 8.76
C ALA A 8 -19.76 -14.00 9.48
N SER A 9 -19.34 -14.22 10.72
CA SER A 9 -18.60 -13.21 11.49
C SER A 9 -17.12 -13.15 11.15
N GLN A 10 -16.58 -14.22 10.58
CA GLN A 10 -15.18 -14.37 10.16
C GLN A 10 -15.14 -15.16 8.85
N GLY A 11 -14.20 -14.83 7.98
CA GLY A 11 -13.92 -15.59 6.77
C GLY A 11 -13.09 -16.85 7.07
N ILE A 12 -13.11 -17.79 6.13
CA ILE A 12 -12.21 -18.95 6.14
C ILE A 12 -10.90 -18.66 5.39
N LEU A 13 -10.87 -17.56 4.63
CA LEU A 13 -9.72 -17.01 3.91
C LEU A 13 -9.61 -15.50 4.16
N GLY A 14 -8.41 -14.96 3.99
CA GLY A 14 -8.13 -13.53 4.09
C GLY A 14 -7.74 -12.89 2.76
N ILE A 15 -8.08 -11.62 2.57
CA ILE A 15 -7.46 -10.75 1.57
C ILE A 15 -7.13 -9.42 2.24
N THR A 16 -5.87 -9.00 2.17
CA THR A 16 -5.43 -7.73 2.71
C THR A 16 -4.77 -6.89 1.64
N GLY A 17 -4.93 -5.58 1.68
CA GLY A 17 -4.18 -4.65 0.84
C GLY A 17 -3.92 -3.35 1.59
N HIS A 18 -3.07 -2.49 1.04
CA HIS A 18 -2.81 -1.19 1.67
C HIS A 18 -2.64 -0.07 0.66
N ALA A 19 -2.57 1.14 1.21
CA ALA A 19 -2.18 2.36 0.52
C ALA A 19 -1.01 3.00 1.29
N GLY A 20 0.17 2.98 0.69
CA GLY A 20 1.33 3.76 1.12
C GLY A 20 1.22 5.21 0.67
N ALA A 21 0.71 6.11 1.51
CA ALA A 21 0.54 7.51 1.13
C ALA A 21 1.90 8.19 0.90
N GLY A 22 2.13 8.66 -0.33
CA GLY A 22 3.41 9.23 -0.75
C GLY A 22 4.53 8.22 -0.99
N HIS A 23 4.27 6.92 -0.90
CA HIS A 23 5.27 5.90 -1.20
C HIS A 23 5.35 5.63 -2.70
N VAL A 24 6.38 6.20 -3.31
CA VAL A 24 6.50 6.19 -4.77
C VAL A 24 7.83 5.61 -5.20
N HIS A 25 8.88 5.90 -4.45
CA HIS A 25 10.22 5.47 -4.74
C HIS A 25 10.75 4.62 -3.60
N SER A 26 11.55 3.63 -3.97
CA SER A 26 12.36 2.84 -3.05
C SER A 26 13.78 2.73 -3.60
N HIS A 27 14.65 2.06 -2.86
CA HIS A 27 16.06 1.90 -3.22
C HIS A 27 16.21 1.07 -4.51
N SER A 28 17.38 1.17 -5.16
CA SER A 28 17.70 0.42 -6.39
C SER A 28 16.78 0.74 -7.60
N GLY A 29 16.20 1.94 -7.65
CA GLY A 29 15.38 2.40 -8.78
C GLY A 29 14.00 1.76 -8.85
N PHE A 30 13.53 1.16 -7.75
CA PHE A 30 12.18 0.68 -7.59
C PHE A 30 11.21 1.87 -7.52
N VAL A 31 10.14 1.85 -8.32
CA VAL A 31 9.12 2.93 -8.36
C VAL A 31 7.72 2.32 -8.41
N GLN A 32 6.75 2.87 -7.67
CA GLN A 32 5.44 2.25 -7.54
C GLN A 32 4.24 3.20 -7.42
N ASP A 33 3.07 2.66 -7.74
CA ASP A 33 1.80 3.04 -7.13
C ASP A 33 1.47 2.06 -6.01
N ASP A 34 1.71 2.51 -4.78
CA ASP A 34 1.56 1.72 -3.57
C ASP A 34 0.14 1.72 -3.01
N THR A 35 -0.85 2.11 -3.83
CA THR A 35 -2.27 2.13 -3.45
C THR A 35 -3.10 1.02 -4.07
N ALA A 36 -2.48 0.18 -4.91
CA ALA A 36 -3.18 -0.88 -5.64
C ALA A 36 -3.97 -1.81 -4.70
N GLY A 37 -3.35 -2.24 -3.58
CA GLY A 37 -3.98 -3.14 -2.62
C GLY A 37 -5.25 -2.54 -2.00
N PHE A 38 -5.16 -1.30 -1.50
CA PHE A 38 -6.29 -0.55 -0.98
C PHE A 38 -7.40 -0.40 -2.03
N ALA A 39 -7.03 -0.07 -3.27
CA ALA A 39 -7.98 0.16 -4.34
C ALA A 39 -8.79 -1.12 -4.66
N VAL A 40 -8.12 -2.26 -4.75
CA VAL A 40 -8.77 -3.55 -5.03
C VAL A 40 -9.70 -3.97 -3.88
N ILE A 41 -9.28 -3.80 -2.63
CA ILE A 41 -10.16 -4.07 -1.47
C ILE A 41 -11.37 -3.14 -1.47
N ALA A 42 -11.19 -1.85 -1.74
CA ALA A 42 -12.29 -0.91 -1.84
C ALA A 42 -13.26 -1.28 -2.99
N CYS A 43 -12.75 -1.79 -4.11
CA CYS A 43 -13.57 -2.35 -5.18
C CYS A 43 -14.34 -3.61 -4.75
N LEU A 44 -13.72 -4.53 -4.00
CA LEU A 44 -14.41 -5.70 -3.42
C LEU A 44 -15.54 -5.27 -2.49
N LEU A 45 -15.25 -4.37 -1.55
CA LEU A 45 -16.25 -3.80 -0.65
C LEU A 45 -17.39 -3.16 -1.44
N ARG A 46 -17.09 -2.36 -2.47
CA ARG A 46 -18.10 -1.69 -3.31
C ARG A 46 -19.01 -2.67 -4.05
N ARG A 47 -18.52 -3.87 -4.42
CA ARG A 47 -19.36 -4.91 -5.06
C ARG A 47 -20.40 -5.48 -4.09
N ALA A 48 -20.06 -5.63 -2.80
CA ALA A 48 -20.99 -6.11 -1.77
C ALA A 48 -21.84 -5.00 -1.13
N LEU A 49 -21.26 -3.81 -1.01
CA LEU A 49 -21.77 -2.64 -0.28
C LEU A 49 -21.69 -1.42 -1.21
N PRO A 50 -22.65 -1.27 -2.16
CA PRO A 50 -22.56 -0.25 -3.21
C PRO A 50 -22.49 1.18 -2.65
N VAL A 51 -21.40 1.88 -2.98
CA VAL A 51 -21.18 3.30 -2.68
C VAL A 51 -20.65 4.04 -3.90
N CYS A 52 -20.92 5.35 -3.97
CA CYS A 52 -20.29 6.27 -4.92
C CYS A 52 -19.13 7.04 -4.26
N THR A 53 -17.90 6.66 -4.59
CA THR A 53 -16.66 7.28 -4.11
C THR A 53 -16.14 8.41 -5.02
N THR A 54 -16.94 8.87 -5.97
CA THR A 54 -16.60 10.03 -6.80
C THR A 54 -16.37 11.25 -5.92
N ILE A 55 -15.26 11.96 -6.12
CA ILE A 55 -14.92 13.16 -5.36
C ILE A 55 -15.88 14.28 -5.75
N SER A 56 -16.67 14.75 -4.77
CA SER A 56 -17.68 15.80 -4.94
C SER A 56 -17.13 17.20 -4.63
N SER A 57 -16.19 17.31 -3.70
CA SER A 57 -15.53 18.58 -3.38
C SER A 57 -14.14 18.38 -2.79
N VAL A 58 -13.27 19.35 -3.04
CA VAL A 58 -11.98 19.50 -2.35
C VAL A 58 -11.88 20.91 -1.82
N GLU A 59 -11.56 21.02 -0.53
CA GLU A 59 -11.28 22.28 0.15
C GLU A 59 -9.85 22.22 0.69
N ALA A 60 -8.98 23.06 0.15
CA ALA A 60 -7.61 23.21 0.59
C ALA A 60 -7.49 24.57 1.29
N ASP A 61 -7.47 24.54 2.62
CA ASP A 61 -7.39 25.70 3.48
C ASP A 61 -5.94 26.19 3.58
N ILE A 62 -5.71 27.38 3.02
CA ILE A 62 -4.40 28.03 2.96
C ILE A 62 -3.90 28.49 4.33
N ASP A 63 -4.80 28.76 5.29
CA ASP A 63 -4.44 29.29 6.59
C ASP A 63 -3.99 28.16 7.54
N SER A 64 -4.70 27.03 7.52
CA SER A 64 -4.35 25.88 8.36
C SER A 64 -3.38 24.88 7.70
N GLY A 65 -3.25 24.93 6.37
CA GLY A 65 -2.51 23.94 5.57
C GLY A 65 -3.26 22.60 5.45
N THR A 66 -4.57 22.61 5.65
CA THR A 66 -5.41 21.41 5.68
C THR A 66 -6.10 21.21 4.35
N VAL A 67 -6.14 19.97 3.86
CA VAL A 67 -6.94 19.57 2.70
C VAL A 67 -8.04 18.61 3.14
N THR A 68 -9.27 18.90 2.74
CA THR A 68 -10.46 18.09 2.98
C THR A 68 -11.08 17.64 1.66
N VAL A 69 -11.29 16.34 1.52
CA VAL A 69 -11.92 15.70 0.37
C VAL A 69 -13.27 15.16 0.79
N LYS A 70 -14.30 15.36 -0.03
CA LYS A 70 -15.62 14.75 0.16
C LYS A 70 -16.01 13.90 -1.04
N THR A 71 -16.67 12.78 -0.80
CA THR A 71 -17.25 11.92 -1.85
C THR A 71 -18.73 12.25 -2.06
N GLN A 72 -19.32 11.75 -3.15
CA GLN A 72 -20.76 11.92 -3.44
C GLN A 72 -21.66 11.28 -2.38
N ASP A 73 -21.26 10.15 -1.82
CA ASP A 73 -22.01 9.46 -0.76
C ASP A 73 -21.70 9.97 0.66
N GLY A 74 -21.06 11.14 0.78
CA GLY A 74 -20.93 11.88 2.03
C GLY A 74 -19.75 11.48 2.91
N GLY A 75 -18.82 10.67 2.40
CA GLY A 75 -17.54 10.44 3.04
C GLY A 75 -16.70 11.72 3.05
N THR A 76 -15.94 11.92 4.12
CA THR A 76 -15.07 13.07 4.36
C THR A 76 -13.73 12.57 4.86
N GLY A 77 -12.65 12.99 4.20
CA GLY A 77 -11.29 12.75 4.68
C GLY A 77 -10.51 14.05 4.76
N THR A 78 -9.65 14.16 5.75
CA THR A 78 -8.89 15.38 6.04
C THR A 78 -7.45 15.03 6.35
N ALA A 79 -6.50 15.78 5.79
CA ALA A 79 -5.08 15.67 6.08
C ALA A 79 -4.41 17.04 5.97
N ARG A 80 -3.17 17.14 6.44
CA ARG A 80 -2.46 18.43 6.56
C ARG A 80 -1.09 18.37 5.91
N ALA A 81 -0.69 19.43 5.22
CA ALA A 81 0.69 19.68 4.78
C ALA A 81 1.41 20.58 5.80
N ARG A 82 2.65 20.26 6.18
CA ARG A 82 3.38 21.01 7.24
C ARG A 82 3.79 22.40 6.78
N ARG A 83 4.13 22.55 5.51
CA ARG A 83 4.61 23.81 4.90
C ARG A 83 3.48 24.73 4.45
N GLY A 84 2.23 24.43 4.81
CA GLY A 84 1.06 25.18 4.38
C GLY A 84 0.64 24.86 2.95
N ILE A 85 -0.31 25.63 2.44
CA ILE A 85 -0.85 25.47 1.09
C ILE A 85 -0.93 26.85 0.44
N THR A 86 -0.43 26.98 -0.78
CA THR A 86 -0.59 28.22 -1.56
C THR A 86 -1.94 28.26 -2.28
N PRO A 87 -2.44 29.45 -2.67
CA PRO A 87 -3.68 29.56 -3.45
C PRO A 87 -3.64 28.82 -4.80
N TYR A 88 -2.48 28.72 -5.44
CA TYR A 88 -2.32 27.97 -6.69
C TYR A 88 -2.40 26.46 -6.46
N GLU A 89 -1.73 25.97 -5.42
CA GLU A 89 -1.83 24.58 -4.98
C GLU A 89 -3.27 24.21 -4.60
N ALA A 90 -3.98 25.07 -3.88
CA ALA A 90 -5.40 24.89 -3.57
C ALA A 90 -6.26 24.83 -4.84
N THR A 91 -5.91 25.60 -5.88
CA THR A 91 -6.58 25.54 -7.18
C THR A 91 -6.29 24.23 -7.90
N LEU A 92 -5.04 23.78 -7.93
CA LEU A 92 -4.64 22.50 -8.54
C LEU A 92 -5.31 21.31 -7.84
N ALA A 93 -5.41 21.32 -6.51
CA ALA A 93 -6.05 20.26 -5.74
C ALA A 93 -7.51 20.01 -6.17
N ARG A 94 -8.21 21.00 -6.73
CA ARG A 94 -9.59 20.87 -7.21
C ARG A 94 -9.71 20.10 -8.53
N LEU A 95 -8.60 19.86 -9.25
CA LEU A 95 -8.61 19.08 -10.49
C LEU A 95 -9.01 17.61 -10.27
N VAL A 96 -8.99 17.13 -9.03
CA VAL A 96 -9.43 15.77 -8.71
C VAL A 96 -10.96 15.63 -8.60
N ILE A 97 -11.71 16.73 -8.58
CA ILE A 97 -13.18 16.70 -8.49
C ILE A 97 -13.74 15.95 -9.70
N GLY A 98 -14.62 14.99 -9.45
CA GLY A 98 -15.18 14.10 -10.48
C GLY A 98 -14.37 12.83 -10.73
N LEU A 99 -13.16 12.69 -10.18
CA LEU A 99 -12.42 11.43 -10.19
C LEU A 99 -12.93 10.49 -9.09
N ASP A 100 -12.69 9.19 -9.26
CA ASP A 100 -13.00 8.19 -8.24
C ASP A 100 -11.90 8.15 -7.17
N ALA A 101 -12.27 8.43 -5.91
CA ALA A 101 -11.36 8.51 -4.78
C ALA A 101 -10.63 7.17 -4.47
N VAL A 102 -11.11 6.04 -4.99
CA VAL A 102 -10.43 4.75 -4.82
C VAL A 102 -9.05 4.71 -5.49
N TYR A 103 -8.84 5.48 -6.57
CA TYR A 103 -7.54 5.58 -7.25
C TYR A 103 -6.78 6.83 -6.77
N SER A 104 -6.50 6.89 -5.46
CA SER A 104 -6.06 8.10 -4.76
C SER A 104 -4.72 8.68 -5.26
N GLN A 105 -3.74 7.84 -5.60
CA GLN A 105 -2.47 8.29 -6.18
C GLN A 105 -2.69 8.88 -7.58
N SER A 106 -3.44 8.18 -8.43
CA SER A 106 -3.83 8.67 -9.77
C SER A 106 -4.60 10.00 -9.69
N ALA A 107 -5.46 10.18 -8.68
CA ALA A 107 -6.13 11.45 -8.43
C ALA A 107 -5.11 12.56 -8.09
N ALA A 108 -4.17 12.30 -7.18
CA ALA A 108 -3.11 13.26 -6.86
C ALA A 108 -2.24 13.61 -8.09
N PHE A 109 -1.94 12.64 -8.98
CA PHE A 109 -1.26 12.90 -10.24
C PHE A 109 -2.05 13.78 -11.19
N ALA A 110 -3.37 13.60 -11.28
CA ALA A 110 -4.19 14.46 -12.13
C ALA A 110 -4.11 15.94 -11.71
N ALA A 111 -3.94 16.20 -10.42
CA ALA A 111 -3.77 17.56 -9.89
C ALA A 111 -2.34 18.11 -10.01
N PHE A 112 -1.32 17.30 -9.70
CA PHE A 112 0.05 17.79 -9.48
C PHE A 112 1.11 17.19 -10.41
N GLY A 113 0.73 16.23 -11.26
CA GLY A 113 1.61 15.53 -12.20
C GLY A 113 2.47 14.43 -11.57
N ARG A 114 3.02 14.64 -10.37
CA ARG A 114 3.79 13.65 -9.59
C ARG A 114 3.53 13.80 -8.10
N ILE A 115 3.92 12.76 -7.37
CA ILE A 115 3.98 12.74 -5.92
C ILE A 115 5.37 12.22 -5.52
N TYR A 116 5.94 12.84 -4.48
CA TYR A 116 7.18 12.41 -3.86
C TYR A 116 6.98 12.52 -2.36
N GLY A 117 7.17 11.41 -1.67
CA GLY A 117 7.11 11.34 -0.22
C GLY A 117 8.29 12.05 0.45
N GLN A 118 8.61 11.63 1.66
CA GLN A 118 9.70 12.08 2.52
C GLN A 118 9.64 13.59 2.83
N GLY A 119 8.47 14.19 2.65
CA GLY A 119 8.26 15.63 2.78
C GLY A 119 8.72 16.44 1.58
N CYS A 120 8.91 15.84 0.40
CA CYS A 120 9.24 16.56 -0.83
C CYS A 120 8.02 17.31 -1.38
N LEU A 121 6.89 16.60 -1.57
CA LEU A 121 5.63 17.15 -2.05
C LEU A 121 4.49 16.91 -1.03
N GLU A 122 4.41 17.75 -0.01
CA GLU A 122 3.51 17.52 1.14
C GLU A 122 2.02 17.65 0.81
N LEU A 123 1.60 18.64 0.02
CA LEU A 123 0.18 18.75 -0.34
C LEU A 123 -0.29 17.58 -1.23
N PRO A 124 0.43 17.16 -2.28
CA PRO A 124 0.05 15.96 -3.03
C PRO A 124 -0.14 14.73 -2.14
N VAL A 125 0.77 14.50 -1.18
CA VAL A 125 0.66 13.42 -0.19
C VAL A 125 -0.56 13.62 0.72
N ALA A 126 -0.76 14.82 1.27
CA ALA A 126 -1.93 15.12 2.09
C ALA A 126 -3.24 14.93 1.31
N LEU A 127 -3.29 15.32 0.03
CA LEU A 127 -4.46 15.12 -0.81
C LEU A 127 -4.74 13.63 -1.04
N GLN A 128 -3.70 12.83 -1.31
CA GLN A 128 -3.83 11.37 -1.42
C GLN A 128 -4.38 10.77 -0.11
N THR A 129 -3.81 11.15 1.04
CA THR A 129 -4.27 10.71 2.37
C THR A 129 -5.73 11.07 2.62
N ALA A 130 -6.11 12.34 2.42
CA ALA A 130 -7.48 12.80 2.57
C ALA A 130 -8.45 12.06 1.63
N THR A 131 -8.00 11.73 0.43
CA THR A 131 -8.79 10.97 -0.55
C THR A 131 -9.05 9.54 -0.07
N CYS A 132 -8.03 8.82 0.43
CA CYS A 132 -8.20 7.49 1.02
C CYS A 132 -9.10 7.51 2.26
N LEU A 133 -8.92 8.48 3.16
CA LEU A 133 -9.77 8.65 4.34
C LEU A 133 -11.23 8.89 3.95
N ALA A 134 -11.48 9.67 2.90
CA ALA A 134 -12.83 9.91 2.40
C ALA A 134 -13.50 8.63 1.88
N VAL A 135 -12.74 7.72 1.26
CA VAL A 135 -13.25 6.40 0.85
C VAL A 135 -13.66 5.58 2.07
N ILE A 136 -12.79 5.47 3.08
CA ILE A 136 -13.07 4.70 4.30
C ILE A 136 -14.33 5.26 5.00
N ASP A 137 -14.39 6.57 5.20
CA ASP A 137 -15.53 7.24 5.84
C ASP A 137 -16.83 7.12 5.02
N THR A 138 -16.74 7.02 3.69
CA THR A 138 -17.91 6.72 2.84
C THR A 138 -18.53 5.38 3.21
N PHE A 139 -17.71 4.33 3.31
CA PHE A 139 -18.21 3.01 3.69
C PHE A 139 -18.71 2.99 5.13
N GLU A 140 -17.99 3.60 6.08
CA GLU A 140 -18.38 3.65 7.49
C GLU A 140 -19.75 4.32 7.67
N LYS A 141 -19.98 5.46 7.02
CA LYS A 141 -21.27 6.17 7.11
C LYS A 141 -22.42 5.42 6.46
N ARG A 142 -22.20 4.79 5.30
CA ARG A 142 -23.26 4.12 4.54
C ARG A 142 -23.56 2.71 5.07
N TYR A 143 -22.58 2.05 5.67
CA TYR A 143 -22.64 0.64 6.03
C TYR A 143 -22.04 0.33 7.42
N ARG A 144 -22.29 1.19 8.41
CA ARG A 144 -21.73 1.10 9.78
C ARG A 144 -21.82 -0.27 10.46
N GLU A 145 -22.87 -1.04 10.16
CA GLU A 145 -23.08 -2.38 10.75
C GLU A 145 -22.41 -3.51 9.93
N SER A 146 -21.83 -3.18 8.78
CA SER A 146 -21.25 -4.16 7.85
C SER A 146 -19.74 -3.97 7.66
N VAL A 147 -19.20 -2.81 8.04
CA VAL A 147 -17.76 -2.55 8.01
C VAL A 147 -17.25 -2.25 9.41
N PHE A 148 -15.99 -2.55 9.63
CA PHE A 148 -15.26 -2.21 10.83
C PHE A 148 -14.10 -1.30 10.46
N THR A 149 -13.92 -0.23 11.22
CA THR A 149 -12.81 0.71 11.05
C THR A 149 -12.04 0.86 12.36
N CYS A 150 -10.75 1.13 12.25
CA CYS A 150 -9.92 1.58 13.37
C CYS A 150 -8.79 2.48 12.84
N PRO A 151 -8.25 3.39 13.66
CA PRO A 151 -7.00 4.07 13.34
C PRO A 151 -5.86 3.10 13.02
N GLU A 152 -4.89 3.55 12.22
CA GLU A 152 -3.60 2.85 12.08
C GLU A 152 -2.93 2.67 13.46
N GLY A 153 -3.09 3.65 14.35
CA GLY A 153 -2.83 3.47 15.78
C GLY A 153 -1.35 3.49 16.18
N MET A 154 -0.49 4.13 15.38
CA MET A 154 0.93 4.39 15.73
C MET A 154 1.22 5.89 15.84
N ALA A 155 2.27 6.25 16.57
CA ALA A 155 2.64 7.65 16.81
C ALA A 155 2.95 8.38 15.49
N GLY A 156 2.42 9.60 15.33
CA GLY A 156 2.62 10.41 14.13
C GLY A 156 1.85 9.92 12.89
N LYS A 157 0.95 8.93 13.04
CA LYS A 157 0.09 8.43 11.97
C LYS A 157 -1.27 9.11 11.94
N VAL A 158 -1.81 9.22 10.73
CA VAL A 158 -3.18 9.66 10.43
C VAL A 158 -3.92 8.63 9.57
N GLY A 159 -3.32 7.46 9.36
CA GLY A 159 -3.90 6.34 8.63
C GLY A 159 -5.09 5.69 9.33
N MET A 160 -5.84 4.88 8.58
CA MET A 160 -7.00 4.14 9.06
C MET A 160 -7.08 2.77 8.39
N CYS A 161 -7.64 1.80 9.10
CA CYS A 161 -8.00 0.49 8.59
C CYS A 161 -9.50 0.41 8.32
N ILE A 162 -9.90 -0.37 7.31
CA ILE A 162 -11.27 -0.78 7.07
C ILE A 162 -11.31 -2.27 6.76
N GLY A 163 -12.29 -3.01 7.28
CA GLY A 163 -12.47 -4.41 6.95
C GLY A 163 -13.91 -4.90 7.10
N SER A 164 -14.18 -6.07 6.51
CA SER A 164 -15.49 -6.72 6.51
C SER A 164 -15.33 -8.22 6.20
N VAL A 165 -16.40 -8.99 6.36
CA VAL A 165 -16.50 -10.37 5.86
C VAL A 165 -17.46 -10.38 4.69
N LEU A 166 -16.95 -10.77 3.52
CA LEU A 166 -17.67 -10.83 2.27
C LEU A 166 -17.94 -12.28 1.90
N GLU A 167 -19.07 -12.51 1.24
CA GLU A 167 -19.35 -13.76 0.56
C GLU A 167 -18.89 -13.61 -0.89
N ILE A 168 -17.82 -14.31 -1.27
CA ILE A 168 -17.27 -14.28 -2.63
C ILE A 168 -17.51 -15.64 -3.26
N ASP A 169 -18.45 -15.73 -4.19
CA ASP A 169 -18.87 -16.99 -4.83
C ASP A 169 -19.11 -18.12 -3.79
N GLU A 170 -19.87 -17.80 -2.73
CA GLU A 170 -20.23 -18.69 -1.61
C GLU A 170 -19.06 -19.08 -0.67
N ILE A 171 -17.95 -18.35 -0.75
CA ILE A 171 -16.81 -18.47 0.15
C ILE A 171 -16.82 -17.28 1.12
N PRO A 172 -16.88 -17.51 2.45
CA PRO A 172 -16.68 -16.45 3.43
C PRO A 172 -15.23 -15.98 3.42
N VAL A 173 -14.99 -14.72 3.06
CA VAL A 173 -13.65 -14.12 2.95
C VAL A 173 -13.58 -12.86 3.79
N SER A 174 -12.61 -12.82 4.70
CA SER A 174 -12.29 -11.60 5.45
C SER A 174 -11.43 -10.68 4.60
N VAL A 175 -11.89 -9.46 4.39
CA VAL A 175 -11.15 -8.45 3.63
C VAL A 175 -10.75 -7.28 4.53
N MET A 176 -9.55 -6.75 4.34
CA MET A 176 -9.08 -5.57 5.07
C MET A 176 -8.18 -4.70 4.19
N ALA A 177 -8.39 -3.39 4.27
CA ALA A 177 -7.50 -2.39 3.70
C ALA A 177 -6.89 -1.54 4.81
N VAL A 178 -5.64 -1.14 4.63
CA VAL A 178 -4.93 -0.21 5.53
C VAL A 178 -4.50 1.01 4.72
N LEU A 179 -4.75 2.20 5.23
CA LEU A 179 -4.06 3.40 4.78
C LEU A 179 -2.87 3.62 5.71
N ASN A 180 -1.66 3.48 5.21
CA ASN A 180 -0.44 3.87 5.91
C ASN A 180 -0.14 5.32 5.56
N ALA A 181 -0.29 6.22 6.54
CA ALA A 181 -0.13 7.65 6.29
C ALA A 181 0.37 8.40 7.52
N ASN A 182 1.33 9.29 7.31
CA ASN A 182 1.91 10.11 8.38
C ASN A 182 1.30 11.51 8.37
N GLU A 183 1.26 12.12 9.56
CA GLU A 183 0.88 13.53 9.69
C GLU A 183 1.81 14.42 8.87
N GLY A 184 1.26 15.48 8.29
CA GLY A 184 2.06 16.52 7.64
C GLY A 184 2.35 16.29 6.16
N GLY A 185 1.68 15.33 5.52
CA GLY A 185 1.95 14.98 4.13
C GLY A 185 3.29 14.28 3.97
N LEU A 186 3.60 13.40 4.93
CA LEU A 186 4.83 12.60 4.98
C LEU A 186 4.53 11.13 4.71
N GLY A 187 5.57 10.41 4.33
CA GLY A 187 5.57 8.98 4.05
C GLY A 187 6.84 8.58 3.29
N PRO A 188 7.12 7.29 3.09
CA PRO A 188 6.42 6.19 3.69
C PRO A 188 6.88 5.99 5.12
N ASP A 189 5.95 5.49 5.90
CA ASP A 189 6.19 4.65 7.05
C ASP A 189 4.95 3.73 7.07
N GLU A 190 5.22 2.44 7.05
CA GLU A 190 4.36 1.35 6.62
C GLU A 190 4.62 0.14 7.52
N ASP A 191 4.98 0.40 8.78
CA ASP A 191 5.15 -0.64 9.81
C ASP A 191 3.89 -1.49 10.00
N LEU A 192 2.73 -1.09 9.46
CA LEU A 192 1.49 -1.85 9.44
C LEU A 192 1.01 -2.18 8.02
N GLU A 193 1.88 -2.28 7.02
CA GLU A 193 1.51 -2.83 5.70
C GLU A 193 1.17 -4.34 5.77
N GLY A 194 0.76 -4.90 4.63
CA GLY A 194 0.44 -6.32 4.51
C GLY A 194 -0.54 -6.80 5.59
N ASN A 195 -0.21 -7.92 6.22
CA ASN A 195 -1.03 -8.52 7.28
C ASN A 195 -0.34 -8.51 8.65
N ILE A 196 0.54 -7.52 8.91
CA ILE A 196 1.15 -7.32 10.22
C ILE A 196 0.05 -7.09 11.27
N MET A 197 0.05 -7.93 12.31
CA MET A 197 -0.98 -7.96 13.34
C MET A 197 -0.48 -7.28 14.62
N LEU A 198 -0.49 -5.95 14.65
CA LEU A 198 -0.04 -5.16 15.80
C LEU A 198 -1.04 -4.03 16.11
N GLY A 199 -1.15 -3.65 17.39
CA GLY A 199 -1.98 -2.52 17.82
C GLY A 199 -3.48 -2.69 17.49
N GLU A 200 -4.13 -1.58 17.14
CA GLU A 200 -5.56 -1.56 16.80
C GLU A 200 -5.86 -2.33 15.52
N LYS A 201 -4.97 -2.29 14.52
CA LYS A 201 -5.05 -3.14 13.33
C LYS A 201 -5.07 -4.62 13.72
N GLY A 202 -4.16 -5.05 14.60
CA GLY A 202 -4.10 -6.43 15.08
C GLY A 202 -5.38 -6.88 15.79
N ALA A 203 -5.99 -6.00 16.60
CA ALA A 203 -7.27 -6.28 17.23
C ALA A 203 -8.41 -6.44 16.20
N LEU A 204 -8.43 -5.59 15.16
CA LEU A 204 -9.39 -5.70 14.07
C LEU A 204 -9.17 -6.98 13.25
N MET A 205 -7.92 -7.35 12.97
CA MET A 205 -7.58 -8.60 12.28
C MET A 205 -8.12 -9.83 13.03
N LYS A 206 -7.94 -9.90 14.36
CA LYS A 206 -8.49 -10.97 15.21
C LYS A 206 -10.01 -11.02 15.16
N LYS A 207 -10.66 -9.86 15.17
CA LYS A 207 -12.12 -9.77 15.04
C LYS A 207 -12.60 -10.35 13.70
N LEU A 208 -11.85 -10.13 12.63
CA LEU A 208 -12.11 -10.67 11.30
C LEU A 208 -11.61 -12.12 11.11
N GLY A 209 -10.92 -12.71 12.08
CA GLY A 209 -10.32 -14.05 11.95
C GLY A 209 -9.07 -14.11 11.06
N LEU A 210 -8.57 -12.95 10.61
CA LEU A 210 -7.36 -12.83 9.78
C LEU A 210 -6.09 -13.27 10.52
N ASP A 211 -6.16 -13.47 11.83
CA ASP A 211 -5.09 -13.99 12.66
C ASP A 211 -4.88 -15.50 12.55
N GLN A 212 -5.84 -16.23 11.97
CA GLN A 212 -5.87 -17.68 11.97
C GLN A 212 -6.05 -18.30 10.57
N VAL A 213 -6.29 -17.49 9.54
CA VAL A 213 -6.58 -17.96 8.19
C VAL A 213 -5.48 -17.56 7.19
N PRO A 214 -5.25 -18.37 6.15
CA PRO A 214 -4.35 -17.99 5.07
C PRO A 214 -4.86 -16.75 4.36
N THR A 215 -3.95 -15.85 3.98
CA THR A 215 -4.28 -14.52 3.46
C THR A 215 -3.60 -14.25 2.12
N ILE A 216 -4.33 -13.68 1.17
CA ILE A 216 -3.75 -13.09 -0.03
C ILE A 216 -3.40 -11.64 0.29
N ILE A 217 -2.14 -11.25 0.09
CA ILE A 217 -1.73 -9.85 0.20
C ILE A 217 -1.73 -9.23 -1.19
N LEU A 218 -2.42 -8.09 -1.34
CA LEU A 218 -2.51 -7.31 -2.57
C LEU A 218 -1.56 -6.12 -2.47
N GLU A 219 -0.64 -6.08 -3.42
CA GLU A 219 0.47 -5.12 -3.45
C GLU A 219 0.49 -4.32 -4.74
N SER A 220 1.35 -3.30 -4.72
CA SER A 220 1.53 -2.24 -5.69
C SER A 220 1.56 -2.61 -7.18
N LYS A 221 1.41 -1.57 -8.01
CA LYS A 221 1.82 -1.57 -9.41
C LYS A 221 3.18 -0.90 -9.53
N ALA A 222 4.21 -1.67 -9.83
CA ALA A 222 5.59 -1.25 -9.69
C ALA A 222 6.41 -1.36 -10.98
N TYR A 223 7.49 -0.60 -11.03
CA TYR A 223 8.63 -0.85 -11.89
C TYR A 223 9.80 -1.25 -11.00
N VAL A 224 10.33 -2.46 -11.25
CA VAL A 224 11.50 -2.99 -10.56
C VAL A 224 12.56 -3.30 -11.62
N PRO A 225 13.68 -2.57 -11.69
CA PRO A 225 14.63 -2.70 -12.80
C PRO A 225 15.14 -4.13 -13.03
N ALA A 226 15.33 -4.91 -11.96
CA ALA A 226 15.79 -6.29 -12.04
C ALA A 226 14.75 -7.26 -12.63
N VAL A 227 13.46 -6.93 -12.51
CA VAL A 227 12.33 -7.80 -12.92
C VAL A 227 11.75 -7.35 -14.26
N CYS A 228 11.69 -6.04 -14.49
CA CYS A 228 11.03 -5.45 -15.65
C CYS A 228 11.93 -5.34 -16.89
N ARG A 229 13.23 -5.66 -16.75
CA ARG A 229 14.18 -5.59 -17.87
C ARG A 229 13.72 -6.49 -19.02
N GLY A 230 13.53 -5.91 -20.21
CA GLY A 230 13.06 -6.63 -21.38
C GLY A 230 11.58 -7.01 -21.37
N LEU A 231 10.81 -6.51 -20.40
CA LEU A 231 9.37 -6.73 -20.36
C LEU A 231 8.67 -5.77 -21.34
N GLU A 232 7.94 -6.31 -22.32
CA GLU A 232 7.25 -5.53 -23.35
C GLU A 232 5.86 -5.05 -22.89
N GLU A 233 5.16 -5.87 -22.11
CA GLU A 233 3.81 -5.63 -21.61
C GLU A 233 3.75 -5.78 -20.09
N ASN A 234 2.80 -5.10 -19.44
CA ASN A 234 2.60 -5.26 -18.01
C ASN A 234 2.27 -6.73 -17.67
N ALA A 235 2.73 -7.17 -16.51
CA ALA A 235 2.49 -8.53 -16.02
C ALA A 235 2.08 -8.50 -14.55
N LEU A 236 1.22 -9.42 -14.14
CA LEU A 236 1.00 -9.68 -12.73
C LEU A 236 2.24 -10.33 -12.13
N TRP A 237 2.51 -10.11 -10.85
CA TRP A 237 3.69 -10.61 -10.19
C TRP A 237 3.33 -11.25 -8.87
N ILE A 238 3.50 -12.58 -8.80
CA ILE A 238 3.22 -13.38 -7.61
C ILE A 238 4.54 -13.63 -6.88
N ARG A 239 4.57 -13.30 -5.59
CA ARG A 239 5.79 -13.34 -4.77
C ARG A 239 5.59 -14.08 -3.45
N ILE A 240 6.62 -14.82 -3.06
CA ILE A 240 6.76 -15.54 -1.80
C ILE A 240 8.25 -15.72 -1.46
N ASN A 241 8.58 -15.87 -0.19
CA ASN A 241 9.71 -16.63 0.30
C ASN A 241 9.28 -18.08 0.55
N LYS A 242 9.66 -19.03 -0.32
CA LYS A 242 9.17 -20.43 -0.26
C LYS A 242 9.44 -21.13 1.07
N ASP A 243 10.48 -20.71 1.79
CA ASP A 243 10.93 -21.34 3.02
C ASP A 243 10.18 -20.77 4.25
N VAL A 244 9.49 -19.63 4.10
CA VAL A 244 8.87 -18.91 5.23
C VAL A 244 7.37 -18.66 5.03
N ASP A 245 6.91 -18.24 3.85
CA ASP A 245 5.49 -17.88 3.64
C ASP A 245 4.66 -19.08 3.17
N ASN A 246 3.41 -18.85 2.76
CA ASN A 246 2.44 -19.90 2.48
C ASN A 246 2.47 -20.36 1.01
N ARG A 247 2.98 -21.56 0.76
CA ARG A 247 3.09 -22.12 -0.59
C ARG A 247 1.72 -22.40 -1.21
N VAL A 248 0.74 -22.82 -0.42
CA VAL A 248 -0.63 -23.10 -0.91
C VAL A 248 -1.29 -21.84 -1.46
N VAL A 249 -1.18 -20.71 -0.74
CA VAL A 249 -1.68 -19.40 -1.23
C VAL A 249 -0.97 -18.99 -2.51
N TYR A 250 0.36 -19.15 -2.58
CA TYR A 250 1.14 -18.83 -3.76
C TYR A 250 0.71 -19.65 -4.99
N ASP A 251 0.57 -20.97 -4.84
CA ASP A 251 0.20 -21.85 -5.94
C ASP A 251 -1.26 -21.58 -6.41
N ALA A 252 -2.17 -21.21 -5.50
CA ALA A 252 -3.52 -20.76 -5.84
C ALA A 252 -3.49 -19.48 -6.68
N LEU A 253 -2.68 -18.47 -6.33
CA LEU A 253 -2.52 -17.25 -7.12
C LEU A 253 -1.91 -17.50 -8.50
N VAL A 254 -0.91 -18.38 -8.59
CA VAL A 254 -0.30 -18.77 -9.88
C VAL A 254 -1.34 -19.43 -10.80
N ARG A 255 -2.13 -20.35 -10.25
CA ARG A 255 -3.23 -20.98 -11.01
C ARG A 255 -4.30 -19.95 -11.39
N GLY A 256 -4.65 -19.05 -10.47
CA GLY A 256 -5.60 -17.97 -10.73
C GLY A 256 -5.17 -17.07 -11.89
N CYS A 257 -3.89 -16.67 -11.95
CA CYS A 257 -3.35 -15.90 -13.06
C CYS A 257 -3.39 -16.67 -14.39
N LYS A 258 -3.08 -17.97 -14.35
CA LYS A 258 -3.15 -18.85 -15.53
C LYS A 258 -4.59 -18.98 -16.05
N GLU A 259 -5.57 -19.18 -15.17
CA GLU A 259 -6.98 -19.33 -15.53
C GLU A 259 -7.62 -18.02 -15.96
N ALA A 260 -7.16 -16.88 -15.43
CA ALA A 260 -7.55 -15.55 -15.87
C ALA A 260 -6.91 -15.15 -17.22
N ASN A 261 -5.98 -15.97 -17.75
CA ASN A 261 -5.28 -15.75 -19.01
C ASN A 261 -4.52 -14.41 -19.09
N PHE A 262 -3.81 -14.06 -18.01
CA PHE A 262 -2.95 -12.88 -17.97
C PHE A 262 -1.46 -13.25 -18.03
N ASN A 263 -0.63 -12.31 -18.49
CA ASN A 263 0.82 -12.41 -18.34
C ASN A 263 1.18 -12.32 -16.86
N TYR A 264 2.03 -13.22 -16.38
CA TYR A 264 2.47 -13.21 -14.99
C TYR A 264 3.93 -13.66 -14.79
N ILE A 265 4.53 -13.15 -13.73
CA ILE A 265 5.87 -13.49 -13.24
C ILE A 265 5.72 -14.19 -11.89
N LYS A 266 6.60 -15.16 -11.65
CA LYS A 266 6.66 -15.97 -10.44
C LYS A 266 8.00 -15.77 -9.75
N THR A 267 7.97 -15.46 -8.47
CA THR A 267 9.19 -15.35 -7.66
C THR A 267 8.97 -15.98 -6.30
N ASP A 268 9.66 -17.09 -6.04
CA ASP A 268 9.57 -17.82 -4.77
C ASP A 268 10.79 -17.62 -3.85
N THR A 269 11.63 -16.65 -4.20
CA THR A 269 12.83 -16.20 -3.46
C THR A 269 12.72 -14.73 -3.04
N ALA A 270 11.51 -14.19 -2.94
CA ALA A 270 11.27 -12.82 -2.49
C ALA A 270 11.38 -12.70 -0.96
N TYR A 271 11.32 -11.48 -0.43
CA TYR A 271 11.17 -11.19 1.01
C TYR A 271 12.17 -11.93 1.90
N ASN A 272 13.46 -11.75 1.62
CA ASN A 272 14.51 -12.28 2.49
C ASN A 272 14.39 -11.65 3.90
N ARG A 273 14.57 -12.49 4.92
CA ARG A 273 14.38 -12.14 6.34
C ARG A 273 15.64 -12.40 7.14
N GLY A 274 15.80 -11.68 8.25
CA GLY A 274 16.97 -11.78 9.12
C GLY A 274 18.29 -11.38 8.47
N THR A 275 18.25 -10.62 7.37
CA THR A 275 19.44 -10.19 6.63
C THR A 275 20.01 -8.88 7.16
N GLY A 276 19.22 -8.11 7.94
CA GLY A 276 19.57 -6.76 8.34
C GLY A 276 19.64 -5.78 7.15
N GLU A 277 18.96 -6.10 6.05
CA GLU A 277 19.01 -5.36 4.79
C GLU A 277 18.61 -3.89 4.96
N ILE A 278 17.45 -3.62 5.57
CA ILE A 278 17.01 -2.25 5.83
C ILE A 278 17.99 -1.52 6.74
N ALA A 279 18.45 -2.14 7.83
CA ALA A 279 19.42 -1.50 8.73
C ALA A 279 20.73 -1.16 8.00
N SER A 280 21.17 -2.02 7.07
CA SER A 280 22.35 -1.78 6.23
C SER A 280 22.11 -0.65 5.24
N ALA A 281 20.97 -0.66 4.53
CA ALA A 281 20.58 0.37 3.59
C ALA A 281 20.43 1.75 4.27
N THR A 282 19.82 1.82 5.47
CA THR A 282 19.72 3.04 6.27
C THR A 282 21.11 3.60 6.59
N ARG A 283 22.05 2.75 7.03
CA ARG A 283 23.43 3.19 7.31
C ARG A 283 24.13 3.69 6.06
N GLU A 284 23.96 3.01 4.93
CA GLU A 284 24.61 3.39 3.68
C GLU A 284 24.05 4.71 3.13
N LEU A 285 22.73 4.89 3.15
CA LEU A 285 22.10 6.16 2.83
C LEU A 285 22.61 7.29 3.75
N GLY A 286 22.67 7.04 5.06
CA GLY A 286 23.19 8.00 6.03
C GLY A 286 24.64 8.42 5.75
N LYS A 287 25.51 7.47 5.36
CA LYS A 287 26.88 7.79 4.95
C LYS A 287 26.92 8.65 3.67
N ARG A 288 26.10 8.35 2.68
CA ARG A 288 26.00 9.14 1.43
C ARG A 288 25.54 10.57 1.72
N ILE A 289 24.52 10.73 2.55
CA ILE A 289 24.04 12.05 3.03
C ILE A 289 25.15 12.80 3.76
N ALA A 290 25.85 12.15 4.70
CA ALA A 290 26.95 12.76 5.43
C ALA A 290 28.12 13.17 4.50
N GLY A 291 28.42 12.36 3.49
CA GLY A 291 29.41 12.67 2.47
C GLY A 291 29.06 13.94 1.68
N LEU A 292 27.80 14.07 1.24
CA LEU A 292 27.31 15.29 0.58
C LEU A 292 27.32 16.50 1.53
N GLY A 293 26.95 16.30 2.79
CA GLY A 293 27.02 17.35 3.82
C GLY A 293 28.45 17.88 4.01
N ASN A 294 29.44 16.99 4.13
CA ASN A 294 30.85 17.37 4.23
C ASN A 294 31.35 18.07 2.96
N ALA A 295 30.94 17.60 1.78
CA ALA A 295 31.27 18.26 0.52
C ALA A 295 30.69 19.69 0.45
N LEU A 296 29.48 19.90 1.00
CA LEU A 296 28.84 21.20 1.03
C LEU A 296 29.60 22.20 1.92
N VAL A 297 30.12 21.74 3.07
CA VAL A 297 30.91 22.58 4.00
C VAL A 297 32.14 23.17 3.30
N GLY A 298 32.80 22.39 2.45
CA GLY A 298 33.97 22.83 1.69
C GLY A 298 33.67 23.56 0.38
N ALA A 299 32.40 23.67 -0.04
CA ALA A 299 32.06 24.23 -1.32
C ALA A 299 32.09 25.77 -1.29
N GLU A 300 32.93 26.38 -2.13
CA GLU A 300 32.99 27.85 -2.27
C GLU A 300 32.07 28.34 -3.39
N MET A 301 32.12 27.69 -4.56
CA MET A 301 31.38 28.10 -5.75
C MET A 301 29.90 27.71 -5.71
N ALA A 302 29.02 28.62 -6.13
CA ALA A 302 27.58 28.38 -6.16
C ALA A 302 27.18 27.15 -7.00
N ARG A 303 27.86 26.91 -8.13
CA ARG A 303 27.60 25.74 -8.99
C ARG A 303 27.78 24.41 -8.24
N ASP A 304 28.79 24.33 -7.37
CA ASP A 304 29.10 23.12 -6.61
C ASP A 304 28.07 22.92 -5.50
N LYS A 305 27.70 24.01 -4.80
CA LYS A 305 26.62 24.00 -3.81
C LYS A 305 25.31 23.53 -4.43
N VAL A 306 24.92 24.06 -5.59
CA VAL A 306 23.70 23.67 -6.31
C VAL A 306 23.75 22.19 -6.69
N ARG A 307 24.86 21.70 -7.26
CA ARG A 307 25.01 20.29 -7.61
C ARG A 307 24.88 19.38 -6.39
N ILE A 308 25.56 19.71 -5.28
CA ILE A 308 25.53 18.92 -4.05
C ILE A 308 24.11 18.86 -3.45
N ILE A 309 23.43 20.00 -3.38
CA ILE A 309 22.04 20.07 -2.90
C ILE A 309 21.10 19.31 -3.84
N GLY A 310 21.32 19.36 -5.15
CA GLY A 310 20.56 18.58 -6.13
C GLY A 310 20.69 17.07 -5.92
N GLU A 311 21.90 16.57 -5.69
CA GLU A 311 22.13 15.15 -5.36
C GLU A 311 21.47 14.77 -4.03
N LEU A 312 21.54 15.64 -3.03
CA LEU A 312 20.88 15.39 -1.74
C LEU A 312 19.35 15.33 -1.91
N ALA A 313 18.78 16.19 -2.76
CA ALA A 313 17.36 16.16 -3.06
C ALA A 313 16.95 14.81 -3.67
N LEU A 314 17.72 14.29 -4.65
CA LEU A 314 17.45 12.96 -5.25
C LEU A 314 17.53 11.84 -4.22
N LEU A 315 18.54 11.84 -3.34
CA LEU A 315 18.65 10.84 -2.27
C LEU A 315 17.43 10.85 -1.35
N VAL A 316 16.97 12.04 -0.96
CA VAL A 316 15.86 12.21 -0.02
C VAL A 316 14.51 11.92 -0.69
N SER A 317 14.32 12.27 -1.97
CA SER A 317 13.05 12.07 -2.66
C SER A 317 12.87 10.67 -3.24
N GLU A 318 13.95 9.89 -3.37
CA GLU A 318 13.92 8.57 -4.01
C GLU A 318 14.45 7.47 -3.07
N ASP A 319 15.77 7.39 -2.88
CA ASP A 319 16.42 6.30 -2.14
C ASP A 319 15.94 6.20 -0.68
N ALA A 320 15.61 7.33 -0.05
CA ALA A 320 15.12 7.36 1.32
C ALA A 320 13.78 6.64 1.51
N GLY A 321 12.91 6.63 0.51
CA GLY A 321 11.65 5.88 0.58
C GLY A 321 11.88 4.39 0.85
N GLY A 322 12.97 3.84 0.32
CA GLY A 322 13.35 2.44 0.51
C GLY A 322 13.92 2.07 1.87
N VAL A 323 14.07 3.03 2.79
CA VAL A 323 14.55 2.77 4.16
C VAL A 323 13.70 3.39 5.25
N THR A 324 12.79 4.33 4.91
CA THR A 324 11.87 4.93 5.90
C THR A 324 10.54 4.19 5.98
N TYR A 325 10.20 3.35 4.99
CA TYR A 325 8.90 2.67 4.95
C TYR A 325 8.73 1.63 6.06
N MET A 326 9.79 0.99 6.57
CA MET A 326 9.62 -0.02 7.62
C MET A 326 10.79 -0.03 8.60
N SER A 327 10.47 -0.16 9.88
CA SER A 327 11.39 -0.37 10.98
C SER A 327 12.24 -1.63 10.77
N SER A 328 13.57 -1.51 10.89
CA SER A 328 14.49 -2.59 10.49
C SER A 328 14.24 -3.92 11.21
N LYS A 329 13.96 -3.88 12.52
CA LYS A 329 13.69 -5.10 13.31
C LYS A 329 12.40 -5.79 12.85
N LEU A 330 11.40 -5.01 12.46
CA LEU A 330 10.14 -5.54 11.94
C LEU A 330 10.35 -6.16 10.57
N HIS A 331 11.01 -5.43 9.66
CA HIS A 331 11.37 -5.92 8.33
C HIS A 331 12.10 -7.26 8.38
N ASP A 332 13.06 -7.43 9.29
CA ASP A 332 13.78 -8.70 9.42
C ASP A 332 12.87 -9.90 9.78
N GLN A 333 11.69 -9.66 10.32
CA GLN A 333 10.70 -10.70 10.66
C GLN A 333 9.64 -10.89 9.58
N VAL A 334 9.13 -9.81 8.97
CA VAL A 334 7.96 -9.88 8.06
C VAL A 334 8.32 -9.66 6.60
N GLY A 335 9.56 -9.28 6.29
CA GLY A 335 10.01 -8.88 4.95
C GLY A 335 9.34 -7.59 4.47
N GLY A 336 9.81 -7.05 3.34
CA GLY A 336 9.30 -5.79 2.78
C GLY A 336 7.94 -5.87 2.08
N GLY A 337 7.04 -6.75 2.51
CA GLY A 337 5.63 -6.73 2.10
C GLY A 337 4.71 -6.98 3.28
N GLY A 338 5.20 -6.72 4.50
CA GLY A 338 4.48 -6.96 5.76
C GLY A 338 3.86 -8.35 5.89
N ILE A 339 4.59 -9.40 5.53
CA ILE A 339 4.07 -10.76 5.46
C ILE A 339 4.32 -11.50 6.78
N MET A 340 3.25 -11.77 7.52
CA MET A 340 3.29 -12.66 8.68
C MET A 340 3.78 -14.05 8.25
N PRO A 341 4.86 -14.60 8.84
CA PRO A 341 5.40 -15.90 8.45
C PRO A 341 4.34 -17.01 8.41
N GLY A 342 4.35 -17.79 7.33
CA GLY A 342 3.40 -18.88 7.08
C GLY A 342 2.03 -18.48 6.56
N SER A 343 1.65 -17.20 6.59
CA SER A 343 0.25 -16.82 6.39
C SER A 343 -0.15 -16.59 4.93
N SER A 344 0.77 -16.11 4.08
CA SER A 344 0.36 -15.44 2.85
C SER A 344 1.27 -15.65 1.66
N ALA A 345 0.79 -15.21 0.50
CA ALA A 345 1.58 -14.85 -0.66
C ALA A 345 1.10 -13.51 -1.22
N VAL A 346 1.94 -12.85 -2.01
CA VAL A 346 1.68 -11.50 -2.53
C VAL A 346 1.30 -11.54 -4.01
N LEU A 347 0.23 -10.84 -4.36
CA LEU A 347 -0.16 -10.51 -5.74
C LEU A 347 0.09 -9.01 -5.99
N SER A 348 0.91 -8.71 -6.99
CA SER A 348 1.24 -7.35 -7.43
C SER A 348 1.22 -7.24 -8.96
N MET A 349 1.57 -6.08 -9.51
CA MET A 349 1.75 -5.88 -10.95
C MET A 349 3.10 -5.22 -11.22
N VAL A 350 3.75 -5.63 -12.30
CA VAL A 350 4.92 -4.94 -12.85
C VAL A 350 4.61 -4.30 -14.20
N ILE A 351 5.25 -3.16 -14.48
CA ILE A 351 5.06 -2.43 -15.73
C ILE A 351 6.25 -2.57 -16.69
N SER A 352 5.99 -2.41 -17.98
CA SER A 352 7.04 -2.48 -19.02
C SER A 352 8.02 -1.30 -18.97
N GLU A 353 9.22 -1.49 -19.54
CA GLU A 353 10.21 -0.40 -19.68
C GLU A 353 9.68 0.78 -20.51
N THR A 354 8.80 0.50 -21.48
CA THR A 354 8.13 1.54 -22.27
C THR A 354 7.17 2.34 -21.40
N ALA A 355 6.39 1.67 -20.56
CA ALA A 355 5.43 2.32 -19.67
C ALA A 355 6.14 3.26 -18.67
N ILE A 356 7.18 2.80 -17.98
CA ILE A 356 7.88 3.65 -17.00
C ILE A 356 8.59 4.84 -17.65
N ARG A 357 9.05 4.72 -18.91
CA ARG A 357 9.65 5.84 -19.65
C ARG A 357 8.67 6.97 -19.92
N ILE A 358 7.37 6.64 -20.07
CA ILE A 358 6.31 7.62 -20.28
C ILE A 358 5.84 8.17 -18.94
N TRP A 359 5.41 7.28 -18.04
CA TRP A 359 4.72 7.67 -16.81
C TRP A 359 5.67 8.14 -15.71
N LYS A 360 6.93 7.70 -15.72
CA LYS A 360 7.99 7.96 -14.72
C LYS A 360 7.71 7.37 -13.34
N ILE A 361 6.45 7.37 -12.94
CA ILE A 361 5.89 6.74 -11.76
C ILE A 361 4.65 5.97 -12.23
N PRO A 362 4.48 4.68 -11.87
CA PRO A 362 3.27 3.95 -12.22
C PRO A 362 2.01 4.61 -11.66
N ALA A 363 0.90 4.47 -12.39
CA ALA A 363 -0.42 4.91 -11.96
C ALA A 363 -1.38 3.71 -12.05
N PHE A 364 -2.04 3.39 -10.94
CA PHE A 364 -3.03 2.33 -10.85
C PHE A 364 -4.39 2.81 -11.36
N THR A 365 -5.03 1.98 -12.17
CA THR A 365 -6.25 2.32 -12.90
C THR A 365 -7.37 1.32 -12.60
N ALA A 366 -8.59 1.65 -13.05
CA ALA A 366 -9.72 0.73 -12.94
C ALA A 366 -9.50 -0.58 -13.69
N GLN A 367 -8.85 -0.52 -14.86
CA GLN A 367 -8.49 -1.69 -15.64
C GLN A 367 -7.51 -2.59 -14.88
N ASP A 368 -6.54 -2.01 -14.17
CA ASP A 368 -5.63 -2.78 -13.33
C ASP A 368 -6.38 -3.47 -12.17
N SER A 369 -7.34 -2.77 -11.54
CA SER A 369 -8.21 -3.36 -10.50
C SER A 369 -9.00 -4.55 -11.03
N ASP A 370 -9.56 -4.44 -12.24
CA ASP A 370 -10.29 -5.54 -12.88
C ASP A 370 -9.40 -6.77 -13.14
N MET A 371 -8.11 -6.57 -13.43
CA MET A 371 -7.15 -7.68 -13.56
C MET A 371 -6.93 -8.39 -12.21
N TYR A 372 -6.72 -7.64 -11.12
CA TYR A 372 -6.56 -8.22 -9.79
C TYR A 372 -7.82 -8.98 -9.36
N LEU A 373 -9.00 -8.39 -9.55
CA LEU A 373 -10.29 -9.01 -9.20
C LEU A 373 -10.54 -10.29 -10.01
N SER A 374 -10.13 -10.31 -11.28
CA SER A 374 -10.25 -11.50 -12.14
C SER A 374 -9.31 -12.64 -11.69
N VAL A 375 -8.12 -12.32 -11.18
CA VAL A 375 -7.23 -13.34 -10.57
C VAL A 375 -7.84 -13.86 -9.28
N LEU A 376 -8.35 -12.98 -8.42
CA LEU A 376 -8.98 -13.37 -7.15
C LEU A 376 -10.19 -14.28 -7.38
N GLU A 377 -11.01 -13.98 -8.38
CA GLU A 377 -12.14 -14.83 -8.81
C GLU A 377 -11.71 -16.28 -9.10
N LYS A 378 -10.52 -16.47 -9.67
CA LYS A 378 -10.00 -17.81 -10.01
C LYS A 378 -9.20 -18.45 -8.86
N ALA A 379 -8.48 -17.65 -8.09
CA ALA A 379 -7.63 -18.14 -7.01
C ALA A 379 -8.41 -18.57 -5.76
N LEU A 380 -9.49 -17.87 -5.41
CA LEU A 380 -10.23 -18.11 -4.16
C LEU A 380 -10.85 -19.51 -4.08
N PRO A 381 -11.53 -20.05 -5.10
CA PRO A 381 -12.03 -21.43 -5.05
C PRO A 381 -10.92 -22.46 -4.87
N ILE A 382 -9.79 -22.27 -5.56
CA ILE A 382 -8.62 -23.14 -5.45
C ILE A 382 -8.06 -23.11 -4.02
N LEU A 383 -7.94 -21.92 -3.43
CA LEU A 383 -7.45 -21.79 -2.07
C LEU A 383 -8.45 -22.35 -1.04
N ALA A 384 -9.76 -22.18 -1.26
CA ALA A 384 -10.79 -22.73 -0.38
C ALA A 384 -10.79 -24.26 -0.37
N GLU A 385 -10.58 -24.90 -1.53
CA GLU A 385 -10.44 -26.37 -1.63
C GLU A 385 -9.22 -26.91 -0.86
N ASN A 386 -8.18 -26.08 -0.67
CA ASN A 386 -6.92 -26.46 -0.02
C ASN A 386 -6.70 -25.70 1.30
N VAL A 387 -7.76 -25.19 1.92
CA VAL A 387 -7.67 -24.30 3.09
C VAL A 387 -7.07 -25.00 4.31
N GLU A 388 -7.31 -26.29 4.50
CA GLU A 388 -6.74 -27.06 5.61
C GLU A 388 -5.22 -27.12 5.53
N GLU A 389 -4.67 -27.44 4.35
CA GLU A 389 -3.23 -27.46 4.10
C GLU A 389 -2.60 -26.07 4.29
N ALA A 390 -3.27 -25.03 3.77
CA ALA A 390 -2.82 -23.66 3.94
C ALA A 390 -2.82 -23.22 5.42
N CYS A 391 -3.83 -23.60 6.19
CA CYS A 391 -3.90 -23.35 7.63
C CYS A 391 -2.80 -24.09 8.40
N ASP A 392 -2.50 -25.34 8.02
CA ASP A 392 -1.45 -26.13 8.66
C ASP A 392 -0.06 -25.53 8.39
N GLU A 393 0.19 -25.06 7.17
CA GLU A 393 1.42 -24.35 6.84
C GLU A 393 1.55 -23.03 7.64
N PHE A 394 0.44 -22.29 7.79
CA PHE A 394 0.43 -21.08 8.61
C PHE A 394 0.80 -21.40 10.07
N LYS A 395 0.11 -22.37 10.70
CA LYS A 395 0.42 -22.76 12.09
C LYS A 395 1.85 -23.26 12.26
N ALA A 396 2.38 -24.02 11.29
CA ALA A 396 3.72 -24.58 11.37
C ALA A 396 4.83 -23.52 11.26
N ARG A 397 4.59 -22.43 10.52
CA ARG A 397 5.60 -21.39 10.24
C ARG A 397 5.39 -20.08 10.99
N CYS A 398 4.23 -19.89 11.62
CA CYS A 398 3.91 -18.69 12.39
C CYS A 398 4.93 -18.49 13.51
N SER A 399 5.66 -17.38 13.44
CA SER A 399 6.73 -17.03 14.38
C SER A 399 6.66 -15.58 14.88
N PHE A 400 5.69 -14.81 14.40
CA PHE A 400 5.51 -13.43 14.82
C PHE A 400 4.89 -13.36 16.22
N LYS A 401 5.46 -12.49 17.07
CA LYS A 401 4.96 -12.22 18.41
C LYS A 401 4.78 -10.72 18.61
N GLU A 402 3.54 -10.30 18.86
CA GLU A 402 3.20 -8.88 19.10
C GLU A 402 4.08 -8.23 20.17
N THR A 403 4.41 -8.98 21.23
CA THR A 403 5.24 -8.51 22.35
C THR A 403 6.59 -7.98 21.91
N ASP A 404 7.16 -8.53 20.84
CA ASP A 404 8.50 -8.21 20.35
C ASP A 404 8.55 -6.84 19.64
N PHE A 405 7.36 -6.29 19.31
CA PHE A 405 7.16 -5.07 18.52
C PHE A 405 6.32 -4.00 19.23
N THR A 406 5.96 -4.20 20.50
CA THR A 406 5.20 -3.21 21.31
C THR A 406 5.88 -1.84 21.42
N PHE A 407 7.18 -1.75 21.15
CA PHE A 407 7.92 -0.49 21.12
C PHE A 407 7.50 0.44 19.96
N LEU A 408 6.90 -0.10 18.89
CA LEU A 408 6.38 0.67 17.76
C LEU A 408 5.06 1.39 18.08
N LEU A 409 4.36 0.96 19.13
CA LEU A 409 3.09 1.54 19.57
C LEU A 409 3.24 2.72 20.54
N LYS A 410 4.48 3.14 20.84
CA LYS A 410 4.80 4.13 21.87
C LYS A 410 5.04 5.52 21.33
#